data_AF-A0A2P1UM88-F1
#
_entry.id   AF-A0A2P1UM88-F1
#
_cell.length_a   1.000
_cell.length_b   1.000
_cell.length_c   1.000
_cell.angle_alpha   90.00
_cell.angle_beta   90.00
_cell.angle_gamma   90.00
#
_symmetry.space_group_name_H-M   'P 1'
#
loop_
_entity.id
_entity.type
_entity.pdbx_description
1 polymer ?
#
loop_
_entity_poly.entity_id
_entity_poly.type
_entity_poly.pdbx_seq_one_letter_code
_entity_poly.pdbx_strand_id
1 'polypeptide(L)'
;MNNETSSIIDQNEREYEGLIVSLEANQERLNILICVCDQEKLREEIIDRYSQELEPVIPCYRIDLDQKEPSLRAAIASLVSRKPELLQSKNAVITTTGVEKLHSISRSERVATEWQQEKSELDKFFGYLQWTREGLREFPYSIVLWVTSTVEVNLRKKSPDFWSWRKGVFRFISPPSNFLPCQEFLPILQSFDEITIDKDIPSISKEDLLELIEQIEVNKGKKEPRLASLYASLAKIYNLRLLNLPLSDYRQEQQLAIEYYQKAIDLQKELNLELDLVASLDSLAGIYYFLGEYQKAIEFYQQSLAIFQKIGDRWGEADSYNNLGNAYRFRGEYQKAIEFHQQSLAIKREIDDIRGVAYCYNNLGNIYNSLGEYQKAIEFHQQSLAIKREISDITGEAYSYLGLGNVYDSLGEYQKAIKFYQKSLEIFQEIGYIIGEPKTLFNLGLTYYKLDRISEAKEAYLQSRELFQALGLAGYVQKCDQAIRQL
;
A
#
# COMPACT_ATOMS: atom_id res chain seq x y z
N MET A 1 -17.82 -6.40 9.55
CA MET A 1 -16.63 -7.26 9.53
C MET A 1 -16.66 -7.95 8.18
N ASN A 2 -15.73 -7.57 7.30
CA ASN A 2 -15.83 -7.69 5.84
C ASN A 2 -15.50 -9.10 5.34
N ASN A 3 -16.03 -9.49 4.17
CA ASN A 3 -15.78 -10.77 3.50
C ASN A 3 -14.29 -11.09 3.31
N GLU A 4 -13.41 -10.10 3.15
CA GLU A 4 -11.96 -10.31 3.08
C GLU A 4 -11.35 -10.59 4.46
N THR A 5 -11.79 -9.90 5.51
CA THR A 5 -11.37 -10.21 6.88
C THR A 5 -11.86 -11.60 7.28
N SER A 6 -13.10 -11.96 6.90
CA SER A 6 -13.62 -13.33 7.04
C SER A 6 -12.76 -14.31 6.25
N SER A 7 -12.43 -14.01 4.99
CA SER A 7 -11.60 -14.88 4.16
C SER A 7 -10.16 -15.05 4.68
N ILE A 8 -9.56 -14.01 5.27
CA ILE A 8 -8.22 -14.08 5.88
C ILE A 8 -8.28 -14.89 7.17
N ILE A 9 -9.30 -14.66 8.01
CA ILE A 9 -9.52 -15.46 9.22
C ILE A 9 -9.74 -16.92 8.84
N ASP A 10 -10.62 -17.21 7.87
CA ASP A 10 -10.90 -18.57 7.39
C ASP A 10 -9.65 -19.23 6.79
N GLN A 11 -8.81 -18.47 6.09
CA GLN A 11 -7.54 -18.97 5.56
C GLN A 11 -6.55 -19.28 6.69
N ASN A 12 -6.38 -18.36 7.64
CA ASN A 12 -5.46 -18.55 8.77
C ASN A 12 -5.90 -19.73 9.64
N GLU A 13 -7.21 -19.92 9.86
CA GLU A 13 -7.72 -21.09 10.58
C GLU A 13 -7.44 -22.40 9.83
N ARG A 14 -7.63 -22.46 8.50
CA ARG A 14 -7.27 -23.66 7.72
C ARG A 14 -5.77 -23.99 7.79
N GLU A 15 -4.92 -22.98 7.70
CA GLU A 15 -3.47 -23.14 7.80
C GLU A 15 -3.07 -23.57 9.22
N TYR A 16 -3.75 -23.05 10.24
CA TYR A 16 -3.59 -23.45 11.63
C TYR A 16 -3.96 -24.92 11.86
N GLU A 17 -5.14 -25.35 11.38
CA GLU A 17 -5.58 -26.74 11.45
C GLU A 17 -4.57 -27.68 10.77
N GLY A 18 -4.08 -27.30 9.58
CA GLY A 18 -3.04 -28.04 8.87
C GLY A 18 -1.73 -28.14 9.65
N LEU A 19 -1.32 -27.06 10.33
CA LEU A 19 -0.13 -27.04 11.18
C LEU A 19 -0.29 -27.99 12.37
N ILE A 20 -1.40 -27.92 13.09
CA ILE A 20 -1.71 -28.78 14.24
C ILE A 20 -1.69 -30.25 13.85
N VAL A 21 -2.43 -30.62 12.80
CA VAL A 21 -2.46 -32.01 12.30
C VAL A 21 -1.06 -32.50 11.95
N SER A 22 -0.24 -31.62 11.35
CA SER A 22 1.14 -31.95 10.99
C SER A 22 2.07 -32.09 12.19
N LEU A 23 1.81 -31.41 13.31
CA LEU A 23 2.57 -31.55 14.55
C LEU A 23 2.19 -32.85 15.28
N GLU A 24 0.90 -33.18 15.32
CA GLU A 24 0.38 -34.37 16.01
C GLU A 24 0.73 -35.68 15.29
N ALA A 25 0.67 -35.70 13.95
CA ALA A 25 0.87 -36.91 13.14
C ALA A 25 2.33 -37.41 13.07
N ASN A 26 3.28 -36.61 13.51
CA ASN A 26 4.69 -36.70 13.13
C ASN A 26 5.61 -36.90 14.35
N GLN A 27 5.25 -37.85 15.20
CA GLN A 27 5.98 -38.16 16.42
C GLN A 27 7.25 -39.00 16.14
N GLU A 28 8.28 -38.82 16.96
CA GLU A 28 9.50 -39.63 16.99
C GLU A 28 10.43 -39.57 15.74
N ARG A 29 10.28 -38.56 14.88
CA ARG A 29 11.17 -38.33 13.71
C ARG A 29 11.45 -36.84 13.51
N LEU A 30 12.61 -36.51 12.93
CA LEU A 30 12.94 -35.13 12.54
C LEU A 30 11.93 -34.64 11.48
N ASN A 31 11.17 -33.61 11.84
CA ASN A 31 10.25 -32.94 10.93
C ASN A 31 10.51 -31.43 10.97
N ILE A 32 10.69 -30.82 9.80
CA ILE A 32 10.91 -29.37 9.67
C ILE A 32 9.65 -28.78 9.05
N LEU A 33 8.90 -28.03 9.84
CA LEU A 33 7.74 -27.27 9.42
C LEU A 33 8.13 -25.80 9.34
N ILE A 34 7.74 -25.12 8.27
CA ILE A 34 8.02 -23.70 8.09
C ILE A 34 6.71 -22.94 8.25
N CYS A 35 6.66 -22.01 9.19
CA CYS A 35 5.53 -21.12 9.38
C CYS A 35 5.92 -19.72 8.89
N VAL A 36 5.13 -19.17 7.98
CA VAL A 36 5.38 -17.87 7.37
C VAL A 36 4.39 -16.86 7.95
N CYS A 37 4.89 -15.83 8.62
CA CYS A 37 4.07 -14.74 9.14
C CYS A 37 4.91 -13.47 9.28
N ASP A 38 4.42 -12.38 8.68
CA ASP A 38 5.12 -11.08 8.69
C ASP A 38 4.76 -10.22 9.91
N GLN A 39 3.65 -10.52 10.59
CA GLN A 39 3.22 -9.77 11.77
C GLN A 39 3.58 -10.52 13.06
N GLU A 40 4.43 -9.90 13.88
CA GLU A 40 4.88 -10.45 15.16
C GLU A 40 3.70 -10.84 16.05
N LYS A 41 2.74 -9.94 16.27
CA LYS A 41 1.60 -10.21 17.15
C LYS A 41 0.81 -11.46 16.75
N LEU A 42 0.49 -11.61 15.46
CA LEU A 42 -0.24 -12.78 14.95
C LEU A 42 0.57 -14.06 15.12
N ARG A 43 1.89 -14.00 14.83
CA ARG A 43 2.79 -15.14 15.06
C ARG A 43 2.76 -15.57 16.53
N GLU A 44 2.93 -14.63 17.47
CA GLU A 44 2.93 -14.94 18.90
C GLU A 44 1.61 -15.56 19.36
N GLU A 45 0.47 -15.02 18.90
CA GLU A 45 -0.86 -15.58 19.18
C GLU A 45 -0.99 -17.03 18.69
N ILE A 46 -0.47 -17.35 17.50
CA ILE A 46 -0.50 -18.71 16.95
C ILE A 46 0.43 -19.65 17.74
N ILE A 47 1.64 -19.19 18.08
CA ILE A 47 2.62 -19.95 18.88
C ILE A 47 2.02 -20.35 20.22
N ASP A 48 1.42 -19.39 20.92
CA ASP A 48 0.80 -19.62 22.22
C ASP A 48 -0.38 -20.58 22.09
N ARG A 49 -1.21 -20.43 21.06
CA ARG A 49 -2.38 -21.29 20.82
C ARG A 49 -1.99 -22.75 20.63
N TYR A 50 -1.11 -23.08 19.68
CA TYR A 50 -0.73 -24.50 19.49
C TYR A 50 0.07 -25.06 20.67
N SER A 51 0.85 -24.23 21.37
CA SER A 51 1.61 -24.72 22.53
C SER A 51 0.66 -25.14 23.65
N GLN A 52 -0.42 -24.38 23.87
CA GLN A 52 -1.47 -24.73 24.83
C GLN A 52 -2.28 -25.97 24.42
N GLU A 53 -2.58 -26.13 23.12
CA GLU A 53 -3.34 -27.28 22.63
C GLU A 53 -2.54 -28.59 22.69
N LEU A 54 -1.23 -28.52 22.44
CA LEU A 54 -0.34 -29.69 22.46
C LEU A 54 0.05 -30.13 23.87
N GLU A 55 0.15 -29.19 24.83
CA GLU A 55 0.45 -29.53 26.22
C GLU A 55 -0.79 -30.06 26.96
N PRO A 56 -0.65 -31.11 27.80
CA PRO A 56 0.59 -31.73 28.29
C PRO A 56 1.04 -32.95 27.47
N VAL A 57 0.39 -33.25 26.35
CA VAL A 57 0.61 -34.48 25.56
C VAL A 57 1.95 -34.45 24.83
N ILE A 58 2.28 -33.30 24.24
CA ILE A 58 3.54 -33.05 23.53
C ILE A 58 4.21 -31.82 24.16
N PRO A 59 5.34 -31.99 24.87
CA PRO A 59 6.06 -30.86 25.45
C PRO A 59 6.52 -29.86 24.38
N CYS A 60 6.23 -28.58 24.61
CA CYS A 60 6.58 -27.50 23.69
C CYS A 60 7.75 -26.69 24.25
N TYR A 61 8.75 -26.41 23.40
CA TYR A 61 9.92 -25.61 23.75
C TYR A 61 10.10 -24.49 22.74
N ARG A 62 10.56 -23.34 23.22
CA ARG A 62 10.86 -22.17 22.39
C ARG A 62 12.34 -21.82 22.45
N ILE A 63 12.90 -21.51 21.30
CA ILE A 63 14.26 -20.98 21.15
C ILE A 63 14.24 -19.74 20.26
N ASP A 64 15.07 -18.77 20.60
CA ASP A 64 15.34 -17.58 19.79
C ASP A 64 16.75 -17.75 19.17
N LEU A 65 16.93 -17.37 17.91
CA LEU A 65 18.24 -17.43 17.26
C LEU A 65 19.13 -16.30 17.76
N ASP A 66 20.41 -16.60 17.96
CA ASP A 66 21.43 -15.60 18.26
C ASP A 66 21.72 -14.79 16.99
N GLN A 67 21.58 -13.46 17.04
CA GLN A 67 21.87 -12.57 15.91
C GLN A 67 23.34 -12.66 15.45
N LYS A 68 24.28 -12.90 16.37
CA LYS A 68 25.72 -12.98 16.04
C LYS A 68 26.07 -14.29 15.33
N GLU A 69 25.45 -15.37 15.78
CA GLU A 69 25.69 -16.75 15.37
C GLU A 69 24.34 -17.45 15.11
N PRO A 70 23.62 -17.09 14.01
CA PRO A 70 22.25 -17.54 13.78
C PRO A 70 22.20 -18.99 13.26
N SER A 71 22.65 -19.93 14.09
CA SER A 71 22.72 -21.35 13.78
C SER A 71 21.58 -22.11 14.45
N LEU A 72 20.64 -22.61 13.64
CA LEU A 72 19.53 -23.43 14.10
C LEU A 72 20.00 -24.65 14.90
N ARG A 73 21.05 -25.32 14.42
CA ARG A 73 21.64 -26.48 15.11
C ARG A 73 22.19 -26.09 16.49
N ALA A 74 22.95 -24.99 16.55
CA ALA A 74 23.56 -24.56 17.81
C ALA A 74 22.51 -24.16 18.84
N ALA A 75 21.44 -23.47 18.41
CA ALA A 75 20.33 -23.09 19.26
C ALA A 75 19.61 -24.32 19.85
N ILE A 76 19.35 -25.34 19.04
CA ILE A 76 18.74 -26.61 19.50
C ILE A 76 19.69 -27.39 20.42
N ALA A 77 20.98 -27.50 20.07
CA ALA A 77 21.98 -28.17 20.90
C ALA A 77 22.10 -27.53 22.30
N SER A 78 22.02 -26.18 22.36
CA SER A 78 22.02 -25.42 23.60
C SER A 78 20.77 -25.67 24.46
N LEU A 79 19.60 -25.83 23.84
CA LEU A 79 18.39 -26.26 24.54
C LEU A 79 18.54 -27.68 25.12
N VAL A 80 18.99 -28.64 24.31
CA VAL A 80 19.18 -30.04 24.71
C VAL A 80 20.20 -30.16 25.85
N SER A 81 21.26 -29.35 25.82
CA SER A 81 22.26 -29.32 26.90
C SER A 81 21.69 -28.81 28.22
N ARG A 82 20.74 -27.86 28.17
CA ARG A 82 20.05 -27.33 29.35
C ARG A 82 18.94 -28.25 29.85
N LYS A 83 18.39 -29.12 28.98
CA LYS A 83 17.32 -30.06 29.28
C LYS A 83 17.66 -31.46 28.76
N PRO A 84 18.57 -32.20 29.45
CA PRO A 84 19.02 -33.52 29.01
C PRO A 84 17.87 -34.54 28.89
N GLU A 85 16.76 -34.32 29.59
CA GLU A 85 15.54 -35.12 29.47
C GLU A 85 14.97 -35.14 28.04
N LEU A 86 15.26 -34.13 27.22
CA LEU A 86 14.88 -34.13 25.80
C LEU A 86 15.49 -35.33 25.07
N LEU A 87 16.75 -35.68 25.35
CA LEU A 87 17.41 -36.85 24.72
C LEU A 87 16.73 -38.18 25.06
N GLN A 88 16.01 -38.22 26.18
CA GLN A 88 15.25 -39.39 26.63
C GLN A 88 13.78 -39.33 26.20
N SER A 89 13.27 -38.12 25.92
CA SER A 89 11.94 -37.90 25.36
C SER A 89 11.90 -38.31 23.89
N LYS A 90 10.85 -39.04 23.51
CA LYS A 90 10.61 -39.40 22.11
C LYS A 90 9.71 -38.41 21.37
N ASN A 91 9.14 -37.44 22.08
CA ASN A 91 8.17 -36.52 21.51
C ASN A 91 8.35 -35.12 22.11
N ALA A 92 8.59 -34.14 21.24
CA ALA A 92 8.69 -32.72 21.60
C ALA A 92 8.51 -31.86 20.34
N VAL A 93 8.01 -30.64 20.54
CA VAL A 93 7.98 -29.59 19.51
C VAL A 93 8.96 -28.49 19.92
N ILE A 94 9.88 -28.14 19.01
CA ILE A 94 10.81 -27.04 19.17
C ILE A 94 10.41 -25.91 18.22
N THR A 95 9.91 -24.83 18.78
CA THR A 95 9.56 -23.60 18.06
C THR A 95 10.77 -22.68 18.00
N THR A 96 11.18 -22.28 16.80
CA THR A 96 12.28 -21.34 16.57
C THR A 96 11.78 -20.02 16.03
N THR A 97 12.14 -18.93 16.70
CA THR A 97 11.91 -17.54 16.27
C THR A 97 13.26 -16.81 16.15
N GLY A 98 13.24 -15.52 15.76
CA GLY A 98 14.43 -14.68 15.70
C GLY A 98 14.99 -14.50 14.30
N VAL A 99 14.54 -15.30 13.33
CA VAL A 99 14.94 -15.14 11.92
C VAL A 99 14.46 -13.80 11.36
N GLU A 100 13.29 -13.35 11.82
CA GLU A 100 12.70 -12.04 11.48
C GLU A 100 13.50 -10.85 11.99
N LYS A 101 14.39 -11.07 12.98
CA LYS A 101 15.25 -10.04 13.58
C LYS A 101 16.64 -9.99 12.96
N LEU A 102 16.92 -10.89 12.01
CA LEU A 102 18.23 -10.95 11.35
C LEU A 102 18.30 -9.89 10.26
N HIS A 103 19.28 -9.00 10.38
CA HIS A 103 19.48 -7.97 9.39
C HIS A 103 19.79 -8.56 8.01
N SER A 104 19.10 -8.03 7.00
CA SER A 104 19.21 -8.48 5.62
C SER A 104 20.39 -7.83 4.87
N ILE A 105 20.88 -6.71 5.40
CA ILE A 105 21.97 -5.90 4.83
C ILE A 105 23.28 -6.24 5.53
N SER A 106 24.37 -6.37 4.77
CA SER A 106 25.72 -6.55 5.32
C SER A 106 26.51 -5.24 5.28
N ARG A 107 27.24 -4.95 6.36
CA ARG A 107 28.08 -3.76 6.48
C ARG A 107 29.48 -4.11 6.00
N SER A 108 30.06 -3.35 5.06
CA SER A 108 31.50 -3.45 4.81
C SER A 108 32.23 -2.45 5.71
N GLU A 109 33.06 -2.91 6.64
CA GLU A 109 34.11 -2.04 7.16
C GLU A 109 35.08 -1.71 6.01
N ARG A 110 35.46 -0.43 5.90
CA ARG A 110 36.08 0.23 4.74
C ARG A 110 37.40 -0.35 4.20
N VAL A 111 37.87 -1.50 4.69
CA VAL A 111 39.08 -2.18 4.19
C VAL A 111 38.94 -3.71 4.30
N ALA A 112 37.83 -4.27 3.84
CA ALA A 112 37.81 -5.68 3.50
C ALA A 112 38.41 -5.86 2.11
N THR A 113 39.55 -6.55 2.00
CA THR A 113 39.98 -7.13 0.72
C THR A 113 38.83 -7.96 0.11
N GLU A 114 38.85 -8.25 -1.20
CA GLU A 114 37.80 -9.07 -1.88
C GLU A 114 37.48 -10.40 -1.17
N TRP A 115 38.34 -10.83 -0.24
CA TRP A 115 38.23 -12.05 0.57
C TRP A 115 37.62 -11.86 1.98
N GLN A 116 37.23 -10.65 2.38
CA GLN A 116 36.71 -10.32 3.73
C GLN A 116 35.36 -9.58 3.73
N GLN A 117 34.47 -9.82 2.77
CA GLN A 117 33.11 -9.28 2.86
C GLN A 117 32.39 -9.86 4.10
N GLU A 118 32.01 -9.00 5.05
CA GLU A 118 31.11 -9.42 6.13
C GLU A 118 29.77 -9.82 5.50
N LYS A 119 29.31 -11.02 5.85
CA LYS A 119 27.97 -11.50 5.48
C LYS A 119 26.95 -10.89 6.43
N SER A 120 25.77 -10.55 5.91
CA SER A 120 24.64 -10.12 6.74
C SER A 120 24.27 -11.24 7.72
N GLU A 121 23.57 -10.92 8.79
CA GLU A 121 23.10 -11.93 9.74
C GLU A 121 22.22 -12.96 9.02
N LEU A 122 21.39 -12.50 8.08
CA LEU A 122 20.55 -13.37 7.27
C LEU A 122 21.37 -14.25 6.31
N ASP A 123 22.46 -13.73 5.72
CA ASP A 123 23.38 -14.55 4.90
C ASP A 123 24.15 -15.57 5.72
N LYS A 124 24.56 -15.23 6.95
CA LYS A 124 25.15 -16.19 7.90
C LYS A 124 24.16 -17.31 8.21
N PHE A 125 22.90 -16.96 8.48
CA PHE A 125 21.83 -17.93 8.72
C PHE A 125 21.64 -18.89 7.54
N PHE A 126 21.50 -18.37 6.31
CA PHE A 126 21.39 -19.23 5.12
C PHE A 126 22.63 -20.11 4.90
N GLY A 127 23.82 -19.58 5.20
CA GLY A 127 25.08 -20.32 5.15
C GLY A 127 25.10 -21.49 6.14
N TYR A 128 24.64 -21.29 7.38
CA TYR A 128 24.51 -22.38 8.35
C TYR A 128 23.55 -23.45 7.87
N LEU A 129 22.42 -23.07 7.27
CA LEU A 129 21.41 -24.01 6.82
C LEU A 129 21.88 -24.97 5.72
N GLN A 130 22.84 -24.57 4.87
CA GLN A 130 23.39 -25.42 3.80
C GLN A 130 24.01 -26.73 4.33
N TRP A 131 24.61 -26.70 5.53
CA TRP A 131 25.28 -27.87 6.14
C TRP A 131 24.56 -28.43 7.38
N THR A 132 23.45 -27.81 7.77
CA THR A 132 22.72 -28.13 9.01
C THR A 132 21.84 -29.37 8.89
N ARG A 133 21.53 -29.85 7.67
CA ARG A 133 20.62 -30.99 7.46
C ARG A 133 21.05 -32.26 8.18
N GLU A 134 22.32 -32.67 8.03
CA GLU A 134 22.85 -33.86 8.73
C GLU A 134 23.00 -33.60 10.22
N GLY A 135 23.35 -32.36 10.59
CA GLY A 135 23.46 -31.95 11.98
C GLY A 135 22.15 -32.02 12.76
N LEU A 136 20.99 -31.81 12.12
CA LEU A 136 19.70 -31.88 12.81
C LEU A 136 19.18 -33.31 13.01
N ARG A 137 19.75 -34.32 12.35
CA ARG A 137 19.30 -35.72 12.51
C ARG A 137 19.53 -36.26 13.92
N GLU A 138 20.43 -35.65 14.68
CA GLU A 138 20.67 -35.97 16.10
C GLU A 138 19.53 -35.49 17.01
N PHE A 139 18.59 -34.69 16.48
CA PHE A 139 17.43 -34.17 17.19
C PHE A 139 16.13 -34.74 16.57
N PRO A 140 15.58 -35.85 17.08
CA PRO A 140 14.40 -36.50 16.54
C PRO A 140 13.10 -35.81 16.98
N TYR A 141 13.02 -34.48 16.82
CA TYR A 141 11.89 -33.65 17.24
C TYR A 141 11.25 -32.95 16.05
N SER A 142 10.00 -32.53 16.23
CA SER A 142 9.35 -31.61 15.31
C SER A 142 9.89 -30.20 15.55
N ILE A 143 10.41 -29.58 14.49
CA ILE A 143 10.95 -28.22 14.50
C ILE A 143 9.99 -27.33 13.71
N VAL A 144 9.45 -26.31 14.37
CA VAL A 144 8.66 -25.25 13.74
C VAL A 144 9.56 -24.04 13.58
N LEU A 145 9.95 -23.73 12.35
CA LEU A 145 10.75 -22.56 12.03
C LEU A 145 9.84 -21.42 11.56
N TRP A 146 9.75 -20.37 12.36
CA TRP A 146 9.02 -19.16 11.99
C TRP A 146 9.91 -18.22 11.16
N VAL A 147 9.38 -17.78 10.03
CA VAL A 147 10.06 -16.88 9.09
C VAL A 147 9.08 -15.85 8.54
N THR A 148 9.60 -14.76 7.98
CA THR A 148 8.83 -13.80 7.18
C THR A 148 8.67 -14.30 5.74
N SER A 149 7.72 -13.75 5.00
CA SER A 149 7.49 -14.05 3.57
C SER A 149 8.76 -13.82 2.75
N THR A 150 9.51 -12.77 3.10
CA THR A 150 10.80 -12.40 2.50
C THR A 150 11.84 -13.49 2.70
N VAL A 151 11.96 -13.99 3.93
CA VAL A 151 12.91 -15.02 4.28
C VAL A 151 12.53 -16.35 3.63
N GLU A 152 11.24 -16.68 3.56
CA GLU A 152 10.76 -17.89 2.88
C GLU A 152 11.21 -17.97 1.41
N VAL A 153 11.04 -16.87 0.67
CA VAL A 153 11.47 -16.79 -0.73
C VAL A 153 12.98 -16.99 -0.87
N ASN A 154 13.76 -16.37 0.02
CA ASN A 154 15.22 -16.48 0.02
C ASN A 154 15.71 -17.86 0.47
N LEU A 155 15.02 -18.49 1.43
CA LEU A 155 15.34 -19.82 1.92
C LEU A 155 15.26 -20.86 0.79
N ARG A 156 14.23 -20.75 -0.07
CA ARG A 156 14.10 -21.57 -1.28
C ARG A 156 15.26 -21.40 -2.25
N LYS A 157 15.77 -20.17 -2.42
CA LYS A 157 16.83 -19.84 -3.37
C LYS A 157 18.21 -20.22 -2.84
N LYS A 158 18.54 -19.81 -1.61
CA LYS A 158 19.90 -19.83 -1.05
C LYS A 158 20.24 -21.10 -0.27
N SER A 159 19.23 -21.82 0.22
CA SER A 159 19.40 -23.05 0.97
C SER A 159 18.53 -24.18 0.39
N PRO A 160 18.64 -24.51 -0.91
CA PRO A 160 17.74 -25.44 -1.60
C PRO A 160 17.73 -26.85 -0.98
N ASP A 161 18.88 -27.32 -0.49
CA ASP A 161 19.01 -28.63 0.15
C ASP A 161 18.24 -28.71 1.47
N PHE A 162 18.34 -27.67 2.31
CA PHE A 162 17.54 -27.54 3.53
C PHE A 162 16.05 -27.40 3.18
N TRP A 163 15.73 -26.53 2.23
CA TRP A 163 14.36 -26.26 1.78
C TRP A 163 13.66 -27.51 1.27
N SER A 164 14.36 -28.39 0.55
CA SER A 164 13.81 -29.63 0.01
C SER A 164 13.33 -30.63 1.08
N TRP A 165 13.81 -30.51 2.32
CA TRP A 165 13.50 -31.42 3.44
C TRP A 165 12.31 -30.99 4.31
N ARG A 166 11.72 -29.83 4.02
CA ARG A 166 10.53 -29.36 4.75
C ARG A 166 9.35 -30.32 4.54
N LYS A 167 8.56 -30.51 5.60
CA LYS A 167 7.36 -31.37 5.60
C LYS A 167 6.08 -30.60 5.35
N GLY A 168 6.11 -29.29 5.55
CA GLY A 168 5.01 -28.38 5.30
C GLY A 168 5.48 -26.93 5.31
N VAL A 169 4.75 -26.07 4.61
CA VAL A 169 4.87 -24.61 4.68
C VAL A 169 3.48 -24.06 4.96
N PHE A 170 3.29 -23.46 6.12
CA PHE A 170 2.02 -22.89 6.57
C PHE A 170 2.11 -21.38 6.48
N ARG A 171 1.17 -20.76 5.76
CA ARG A 171 1.24 -19.32 5.43
C ARG A 171 0.13 -18.56 6.13
N PHE A 172 0.51 -17.80 7.15
CA PHE A 172 -0.41 -16.95 7.90
C PHE A 172 -0.38 -15.53 7.31
N ILE A 173 -1.54 -15.06 6.88
CA ILE A 173 -1.71 -13.77 6.22
C ILE A 173 -2.14 -12.75 7.27
N SER A 174 -1.44 -11.61 7.30
CA SER A 174 -1.76 -10.46 8.14
C SER A 174 -1.87 -9.17 7.30
N PRO A 175 -2.53 -8.11 7.79
CA PRO A 175 -2.54 -6.79 7.16
C PRO A 175 -1.11 -6.22 7.02
N PRO A 176 -0.91 -5.15 6.21
CA PRO A 176 0.37 -4.87 5.55
C PRO A 176 1.61 -4.85 6.46
N SER A 177 2.51 -5.77 6.12
CA SER A 177 3.84 -6.03 6.69
C SER A 177 4.71 -4.78 6.96
N ASN A 178 5.56 -4.85 7.99
CA ASN A 178 6.64 -3.88 8.26
C ASN A 178 7.75 -3.91 7.20
N PHE A 179 7.67 -4.82 6.23
CA PHE A 179 8.61 -4.95 5.14
C PHE A 179 8.17 -4.14 3.92
N LEU A 180 9.10 -3.36 3.37
CA LEU A 180 8.91 -2.48 2.23
C LEU A 180 9.50 -3.13 0.96
N PRO A 181 8.87 -2.97 -0.21
CA PRO A 181 9.37 -3.59 -1.44
C PRO A 181 10.77 -3.07 -1.80
N CYS A 182 11.75 -3.97 -1.95
CA CYS A 182 13.14 -3.58 -2.22
C CYS A 182 13.29 -2.84 -3.55
N GLN A 183 12.44 -3.14 -4.55
CA GLN A 183 12.56 -2.60 -5.91
C GLN A 183 12.56 -1.06 -5.97
N GLU A 184 11.83 -0.39 -5.06
CA GLU A 184 11.74 1.08 -5.01
C GLU A 184 12.99 1.73 -4.41
N PHE A 185 13.78 0.98 -3.63
CA PHE A 185 14.99 1.49 -2.95
C PHE A 185 16.28 0.99 -3.59
N LEU A 186 16.27 -0.21 -4.18
CA LEU A 186 17.47 -0.89 -4.66
C LEU A 186 18.32 -0.06 -5.62
N PRO A 187 17.76 0.68 -6.61
CA PRO A 187 18.57 1.52 -7.49
C PRO A 187 19.32 2.63 -6.73
N ILE A 188 18.67 3.21 -5.72
CA ILE A 188 19.25 4.29 -4.91
C ILE A 188 20.30 3.71 -3.97
N LEU A 189 19.99 2.62 -3.29
CA LEU A 189 20.90 2.01 -2.32
C LEU A 189 22.16 1.44 -2.99
N GLN A 190 22.04 0.84 -4.18
CA GLN A 190 23.18 0.35 -4.95
C GLN A 190 24.08 1.46 -5.49
N SER A 191 23.60 2.69 -5.57
CA SER A 191 24.44 3.81 -5.98
C SER A 191 25.44 4.21 -4.88
N PHE A 192 25.30 3.72 -3.64
CA PHE A 192 26.27 3.92 -2.58
C PHE A 192 27.34 2.82 -2.60
N ASP A 193 28.60 3.20 -2.83
CA ASP A 193 29.73 2.27 -2.93
C ASP A 193 29.97 1.41 -1.68
N GLU A 194 29.45 1.84 -0.52
CA GLU A 194 29.67 1.22 0.79
C GLU A 194 28.52 0.30 1.23
N ILE A 195 27.43 0.25 0.45
CA ILE A 195 26.21 -0.48 0.80
C ILE A 195 26.14 -1.74 -0.06
N THR A 196 26.34 -2.90 0.56
CA THR A 196 26.13 -4.19 -0.11
C THR A 196 24.76 -4.74 0.27
N ILE A 197 23.82 -4.66 -0.66
CA ILE A 197 22.49 -5.26 -0.53
C ILE A 197 22.41 -6.42 -1.51
N ASP A 198 21.98 -7.56 -0.99
CA ASP A 198 21.69 -8.70 -1.84
C ASP A 198 20.49 -8.38 -2.76
N LYS A 199 20.74 -8.45 -4.07
CA LYS A 199 19.79 -8.15 -5.14
C LYS A 199 18.60 -9.11 -5.16
N ASP A 200 18.75 -10.28 -4.54
CA ASP A 200 17.71 -11.29 -4.48
C ASP A 200 16.68 -11.08 -3.37
N ILE A 201 16.91 -10.13 -2.44
CA ILE A 201 15.99 -9.84 -1.35
C ILE A 201 14.75 -9.10 -1.89
N PRO A 202 13.53 -9.66 -1.73
CA PRO A 202 12.32 -9.05 -2.28
C PRO A 202 11.84 -7.82 -1.50
N SER A 203 12.19 -7.68 -0.21
CA SER A 203 11.76 -6.58 0.65
C SER A 203 12.72 -6.32 1.81
N ILE A 204 12.83 -5.07 2.24
CA ILE A 204 13.65 -4.60 3.35
C ILE A 204 12.74 -4.23 4.53
N SER A 205 13.14 -4.51 5.78
CA SER A 205 12.34 -4.04 6.92
C SER A 205 12.39 -2.51 7.00
N LYS A 206 11.33 -1.90 7.54
CA LYS A 206 11.28 -0.46 7.80
C LYS A 206 12.44 -0.04 8.71
N GLU A 207 12.73 -0.83 9.74
CA GLU A 207 13.80 -0.59 10.70
C GLU A 207 15.18 -0.59 10.03
N ASP A 208 15.47 -1.58 9.17
CA ASP A 208 16.74 -1.67 8.43
C ASP A 208 16.94 -0.44 7.54
N LEU A 209 15.89 0.00 6.84
CA LEU A 209 15.97 1.17 5.96
C LEU A 209 16.18 2.46 6.75
N LEU A 210 15.51 2.63 7.89
CA LEU A 210 15.66 3.82 8.74
C LEU A 210 17.06 3.88 9.36
N GLU A 211 17.57 2.75 9.85
CA GLU A 211 18.93 2.67 10.37
C GLU A 211 19.96 2.99 9.26
N LEU A 212 19.72 2.50 8.04
CA LEU A 212 20.58 2.79 6.90
C LEU A 212 20.59 4.28 6.54
N ILE A 213 19.41 4.92 6.53
CA ILE A 213 19.28 6.37 6.32
C ILE A 213 20.04 7.14 7.40
N GLU A 214 19.88 6.80 8.68
CA GLU A 214 20.58 7.43 9.79
C GLU A 214 22.11 7.30 9.63
N GLN A 215 22.59 6.13 9.23
CA GLN A 215 24.02 5.92 8.98
C GLN A 215 24.55 6.74 7.81
N ILE A 216 23.79 6.84 6.71
CA ILE A 216 24.18 7.70 5.58
C ILE A 216 24.25 9.16 6.04
N GLU A 217 23.27 9.62 6.82
CA GLU A 217 23.27 10.98 7.41
C GLU A 217 24.51 11.24 8.27
N VAL A 218 24.93 10.27 9.08
CA VAL A 218 26.11 10.37 9.95
C VAL A 218 27.42 10.31 9.15
N ASN A 219 27.54 9.38 8.20
CA ASN A 219 28.79 9.07 7.51
C ASN A 219 29.07 9.97 6.30
N LYS A 220 28.03 10.36 5.56
CA LYS A 220 28.11 11.18 4.33
C LYS A 220 27.60 12.60 4.55
N GLY A 221 26.90 12.83 5.65
CA GLY A 221 26.28 14.11 5.98
C GLY A 221 24.83 14.18 5.50
N LYS A 222 24.03 14.98 6.21
CA LYS A 222 22.58 15.18 5.93
C LYS A 222 22.25 15.81 4.57
N LYS A 223 23.27 16.22 3.81
CA LYS A 223 23.13 16.87 2.50
C LYS A 223 23.47 15.95 1.31
N GLU A 224 23.61 14.65 1.55
CA GLU A 224 23.87 13.67 0.49
C GLU A 224 22.67 13.58 -0.48
N PRO A 225 22.83 13.89 -1.79
CA PRO A 225 21.72 13.94 -2.74
C PRO A 225 20.84 12.70 -2.81
N ARG A 226 21.43 11.52 -2.63
CA ARG A 226 20.69 10.25 -2.65
C ARG A 226 19.72 10.10 -1.47
N LEU A 227 19.94 10.80 -0.36
CA LEU A 227 18.99 10.83 0.77
C LEU A 227 17.65 11.44 0.36
N ALA A 228 17.64 12.45 -0.51
CA ALA A 228 16.40 13.06 -0.98
C ALA A 228 15.52 12.04 -1.72
N SER A 229 16.12 11.22 -2.59
CA SER A 229 15.41 10.15 -3.29
C SER A 229 14.94 9.06 -2.31
N LEU A 230 15.74 8.70 -1.30
CA LEU A 230 15.32 7.74 -0.27
C LEU A 230 14.11 8.24 0.53
N TYR A 231 14.13 9.49 0.98
CA TYR A 231 13.00 10.10 1.68
C TYR A 231 11.74 10.12 0.80
N ALA A 232 11.86 10.50 -0.47
CA ALA A 232 10.73 10.51 -1.41
C ALA A 232 10.15 9.10 -1.65
N SER A 233 11.00 8.09 -1.87
CA SER A 233 10.56 6.69 -2.02
C SER A 233 9.86 6.17 -0.76
N LEU A 234 10.41 6.48 0.42
CA LEU A 234 9.81 6.09 1.69
C LEU A 234 8.43 6.74 1.90
N ALA A 235 8.32 8.05 1.62
CA ALA A 235 7.07 8.79 1.69
C ALA A 235 6.00 8.24 0.74
N LYS A 236 6.39 7.90 -0.50
CA LYS A 236 5.52 7.27 -1.50
C LYS A 236 4.96 5.94 -1.00
N ILE A 237 5.80 5.09 -0.39
CA ILE A 237 5.35 3.81 0.14
C ILE A 237 4.41 4.00 1.32
N TYR A 238 4.68 4.93 2.24
CA TYR A 238 3.73 5.25 3.32
C TYR A 238 2.39 5.70 2.77
N ASN A 239 2.38 6.57 1.75
CA ASN A 239 1.16 7.02 1.11
C ASN A 239 0.39 5.86 0.43
N LEU A 240 1.08 4.95 -0.27
CA LEU A 240 0.46 3.78 -0.89
C LEU A 240 -0.14 2.81 0.14
N ARG A 241 0.53 2.62 1.29
CA ARG A 241 0.04 1.74 2.37
C ARG A 241 -1.27 2.24 2.97
N LEU A 242 -1.57 3.55 2.90
CA LEU A 242 -2.84 4.11 3.38
C LEU A 242 -4.08 3.47 2.73
N LEU A 243 -3.94 2.93 1.52
CA LEU A 243 -5.05 2.28 0.81
C LEU A 243 -5.46 0.93 1.41
N ASN A 244 -4.55 0.28 2.15
CA ASN A 244 -4.70 -1.12 2.61
C ASN A 244 -4.64 -1.29 4.13
N LEU A 245 -4.62 -0.19 4.90
CA LEU A 245 -4.44 -0.22 6.36
C LEU A 245 -5.77 -0.18 7.12
N PRO A 246 -5.87 -0.85 8.28
CA PRO A 246 -6.92 -0.59 9.25
C PRO A 246 -6.92 0.90 9.67
N LEU A 247 -8.12 1.46 9.92
CA LEU A 247 -8.32 2.88 10.26
C LEU A 247 -7.49 3.37 11.47
N SER A 248 -7.10 2.47 12.38
CA SER A 248 -6.29 2.81 13.58
C SER A 248 -4.88 3.29 13.22
N ASP A 249 -4.28 2.73 12.17
CA ASP A 249 -2.88 2.97 11.80
C ASP A 249 -2.75 4.03 10.69
N TYR A 250 -3.89 4.36 10.07
CA TYR A 250 -4.00 5.33 8.97
C TYR A 250 -3.39 6.70 9.31
N ARG A 251 -3.69 7.26 10.50
CA ARG A 251 -3.19 8.60 10.87
C ARG A 251 -1.68 8.64 11.04
N GLN A 252 -1.09 7.58 11.61
CA GLN A 252 0.33 7.54 11.87
C GLN A 252 1.12 7.42 10.56
N GLU A 253 0.72 6.51 9.67
CA GLU A 253 1.40 6.32 8.39
C GLU A 253 1.21 7.55 7.48
N GLN A 254 0.07 8.24 7.57
CA GLN A 254 -0.16 9.48 6.86
C GLN A 254 0.76 10.60 7.34
N GLN A 255 0.95 10.72 8.66
CA GLN A 255 1.86 11.71 9.23
C GLN A 255 3.32 11.43 8.82
N LEU A 256 3.72 10.16 8.79
CA LEU A 256 5.05 9.76 8.31
C LEU A 256 5.24 10.08 6.82
N ALA A 257 4.23 9.82 5.97
CA ALA A 257 4.31 10.20 4.56
C ALA A 257 4.57 11.70 4.38
N ILE A 258 3.83 12.54 5.11
CA ILE A 258 4.01 14.00 5.09
C ILE A 258 5.42 14.40 5.56
N GLU A 259 5.88 13.84 6.68
CA GLU A 259 7.20 14.13 7.23
C GLU A 259 8.32 13.82 6.25
N TYR A 260 8.30 12.63 5.63
CA TYR A 260 9.35 12.23 4.68
C TYR A 260 9.29 12.99 3.36
N TYR A 261 8.10 13.33 2.85
CA TYR A 261 8.01 14.25 1.71
C TYR A 261 8.58 15.62 2.04
N GLN A 262 8.35 16.16 3.24
CA GLN A 262 8.93 17.43 3.65
C GLN A 262 10.46 17.37 3.73
N LYS A 263 11.02 16.30 4.33
CA LYS A 263 12.48 16.07 4.35
C LYS A 263 13.07 15.99 2.95
N ALA A 264 12.40 15.27 2.04
CA ALA A 264 12.80 15.18 0.64
C ALA A 264 12.81 16.57 -0.02
N ILE A 265 11.73 17.33 0.11
CA ILE A 265 11.57 18.67 -0.47
C ILE A 265 12.65 19.64 0.04
N ASP A 266 12.89 19.67 1.35
CA ASP A 266 13.87 20.59 1.94
C ASP A 266 15.27 20.32 1.40
N LEU A 267 15.66 19.04 1.32
CA LEU A 267 16.94 18.63 0.78
C LEU A 267 17.04 18.84 -0.75
N GLN A 268 15.98 18.54 -1.50
CA GLN A 268 15.91 18.76 -2.96
C GLN A 268 16.03 20.25 -3.30
N LYS A 269 15.42 21.13 -2.51
CA LYS A 269 15.56 22.60 -2.63
C LYS A 269 17.01 23.03 -2.38
N GLU A 270 17.62 22.54 -1.31
CA GLU A 270 19.00 22.89 -0.97
C GLU A 270 19.99 22.45 -2.05
N LEU A 271 19.74 21.29 -2.67
CA LEU A 271 20.61 20.70 -3.70
C LEU A 271 20.24 21.11 -5.14
N ASN A 272 19.19 21.91 -5.33
CA ASN A 272 18.66 22.32 -6.64
C ASN A 272 18.27 21.13 -7.55
N LEU A 273 17.66 20.09 -6.98
CA LEU A 273 17.17 18.91 -7.71
C LEU A 273 15.76 19.17 -8.25
N GLU A 274 15.64 19.98 -9.31
CA GLU A 274 14.34 20.50 -9.78
C GLU A 274 13.33 19.41 -10.17
N LEU A 275 13.75 18.38 -10.90
CA LEU A 275 12.84 17.31 -11.34
C LEU A 275 12.28 16.51 -10.15
N ASP A 276 13.16 16.13 -9.21
CA ASP A 276 12.75 15.40 -8.01
C ASP A 276 11.89 16.27 -7.08
N LEU A 277 12.21 17.56 -7.00
CA LEU A 277 11.49 18.54 -6.20
C LEU A 277 10.03 18.64 -6.66
N VAL A 278 9.77 18.75 -7.96
CA VAL A 278 8.40 18.85 -8.48
C VAL A 278 7.57 17.63 -8.13
N ALA A 279 8.12 16.43 -8.32
CA ALA A 279 7.43 15.19 -8.01
C ALA A 279 7.06 15.10 -6.51
N SER A 280 7.96 15.50 -5.62
CA SER A 280 7.70 15.54 -4.17
C SER A 280 6.66 16.60 -3.80
N LEU A 281 6.74 17.80 -4.40
CA LEU A 281 5.78 18.89 -4.18
C LEU A 281 4.37 18.49 -4.59
N ASP A 282 4.19 17.91 -5.78
CA ASP A 282 2.89 17.45 -6.27
C ASP A 282 2.32 16.31 -5.42
N SER A 283 3.17 15.38 -4.98
CA SER A 283 2.77 14.28 -4.10
C SER A 283 2.26 14.81 -2.75
N LEU A 284 3.00 15.73 -2.13
CA LEU A 284 2.63 16.34 -0.86
C LEU A 284 1.37 17.22 -1.00
N ALA A 285 1.26 17.97 -2.09
CA ALA A 285 0.07 18.75 -2.42
C ALA A 285 -1.17 17.85 -2.54
N GLY A 286 -1.04 16.69 -3.20
CA GLY A 286 -2.09 15.69 -3.29
C GLY A 286 -2.54 15.18 -1.93
N ILE A 287 -1.61 14.89 -1.01
CA ILE A 287 -1.95 14.48 0.36
C ILE A 287 -2.76 15.57 1.07
N TYR A 288 -2.31 16.83 1.04
CA TYR A 288 -3.05 17.94 1.66
C TYR A 288 -4.42 18.19 1.00
N TYR A 289 -4.52 17.99 -0.31
CA TYR A 289 -5.78 18.10 -1.03
C TYR A 289 -6.79 17.04 -0.54
N PHE A 290 -6.37 15.78 -0.37
CA PHE A 290 -7.23 14.73 0.16
C PHE A 290 -7.58 14.90 1.64
N LEU A 291 -6.72 15.57 2.41
CA LEU A 291 -7.01 15.99 3.79
C LEU A 291 -8.02 17.15 3.89
N GLY A 292 -8.37 17.78 2.77
CA GLY A 292 -9.19 19.00 2.76
C GLY A 292 -8.41 20.26 3.17
N GLU A 293 -7.08 20.17 3.35
CA GLU A 293 -6.19 21.29 3.63
C GLU A 293 -5.82 22.01 2.31
N TYR A 294 -6.84 22.47 1.59
CA TYR A 294 -6.69 22.98 0.23
C TYR A 294 -5.75 24.17 0.10
N GLN A 295 -5.63 25.03 1.12
CA GLN A 295 -4.69 26.16 1.11
C GLN A 295 -3.23 25.67 1.05
N LYS A 296 -2.86 24.65 1.83
CA LYS A 296 -1.51 24.05 1.75
C LYS A 296 -1.29 23.38 0.40
N ALA A 297 -2.29 22.63 -0.09
CA ALA A 297 -2.21 22.01 -1.41
C ALA A 297 -1.93 23.05 -2.51
N ILE A 298 -2.61 24.21 -2.47
CA ILE A 298 -2.39 25.33 -3.40
C ILE A 298 -0.95 25.84 -3.32
N GLU A 299 -0.41 26.05 -2.11
CA GLU A 299 0.97 26.53 -1.93
C GLU A 299 2.02 25.60 -2.55
N PHE A 300 1.82 24.29 -2.42
CA PHE A 300 2.71 23.29 -3.02
C PHE A 300 2.51 23.17 -4.54
N TYR A 301 1.27 23.16 -5.03
CA TYR A 301 1.00 23.14 -6.48
C TYR A 301 1.50 24.42 -7.19
N GLN A 302 1.49 25.58 -6.52
CA GLN A 302 2.07 26.81 -7.07
C GLN A 302 3.60 26.72 -7.18
N GLN A 303 4.27 26.09 -6.21
CA GLN A 303 5.71 25.85 -6.28
C GLN A 303 6.05 24.87 -7.42
N SER A 304 5.28 23.79 -7.55
CA SER A 304 5.41 22.81 -8.65
C SER A 304 5.23 23.49 -10.03
N LEU A 305 4.16 24.28 -10.19
CA LEU A 305 3.87 25.06 -11.40
C LEU A 305 5.06 25.96 -11.80
N ALA A 306 5.62 26.69 -10.83
CA ALA A 306 6.74 27.59 -11.09
C ALA A 306 7.98 26.85 -11.62
N ILE A 307 8.22 25.63 -11.15
CA ILE A 307 9.34 24.81 -11.63
C ILE A 307 9.03 24.23 -13.01
N PHE A 308 7.82 23.70 -13.26
CA PHE A 308 7.44 23.21 -14.59
C PHE A 308 7.58 24.32 -15.66
N GLN A 309 7.17 25.54 -15.35
CA GLN A 309 7.37 26.71 -16.22
C GLN A 309 8.84 27.02 -16.45
N LYS A 310 9.67 26.91 -15.40
CA LYS A 310 11.12 27.15 -15.49
C LYS A 310 11.82 26.14 -16.39
N ILE A 311 11.46 24.86 -16.30
CA ILE A 311 12.07 23.77 -17.09
C ILE A 311 11.42 23.60 -18.48
N GLY A 312 10.33 24.33 -18.77
CA GLY A 312 9.62 24.27 -20.04
C GLY A 312 8.77 23.02 -20.23
N ASP A 313 8.37 22.34 -19.15
CA ASP A 313 7.48 21.18 -19.21
C ASP A 313 6.03 21.62 -19.30
N ARG A 314 5.52 21.67 -20.54
CA ARG A 314 4.14 22.06 -20.84
C ARG A 314 3.11 21.05 -20.33
N TRP A 315 3.44 19.76 -20.23
CA TRP A 315 2.53 18.74 -19.70
C TRP A 315 2.34 18.96 -18.20
N GLY A 316 3.45 19.07 -17.46
CA GLY A 316 3.44 19.37 -16.03
C GLY A 316 2.75 20.70 -15.71
N GLU A 317 3.02 21.75 -16.48
CA GLU A 317 2.37 23.06 -16.31
C GLU A 317 0.84 22.96 -16.44
N ALA A 318 0.35 22.25 -17.47
CA ALA A 318 -1.09 22.06 -17.67
C ALA A 318 -1.74 21.27 -16.52
N ASP A 319 -1.06 20.25 -16.01
CA ASP A 319 -1.57 19.42 -14.91
C ASP A 319 -1.55 20.17 -13.57
N SER A 320 -0.52 20.97 -13.28
CA SER A 320 -0.50 21.86 -12.10
C SER A 320 -1.62 22.88 -12.15
N TYR A 321 -1.90 23.48 -13.31
CA TYR A 321 -3.05 24.37 -13.46
C TYR A 321 -4.38 23.66 -13.22
N ASN A 322 -4.54 22.43 -13.70
CA ASN A 322 -5.75 21.65 -13.42
C ASN A 322 -5.88 21.32 -11.92
N ASN A 323 -4.79 20.98 -11.24
CA ASN A 323 -4.77 20.68 -9.80
C ASN A 323 -5.09 21.93 -8.95
N LEU A 324 -4.52 23.09 -9.31
CA LEU A 324 -4.88 24.38 -8.71
C LEU A 324 -6.35 24.70 -8.91
N GLY A 325 -6.87 24.51 -10.12
CA GLY A 325 -8.29 24.69 -10.44
C GLY A 325 -9.20 23.87 -9.51
N ASN A 326 -8.87 22.58 -9.33
CA ASN A 326 -9.59 21.71 -8.40
C ASN A 326 -9.49 22.20 -6.95
N ALA A 327 -8.29 22.55 -6.47
CA ALA A 327 -8.10 23.01 -5.10
C ALA A 327 -8.88 24.30 -4.80
N TYR A 328 -8.87 25.28 -5.72
CA TYR A 328 -9.68 26.49 -5.60
C TYR A 328 -11.19 26.21 -5.66
N ARG A 329 -11.63 25.29 -6.52
CA ARG A 329 -13.04 24.87 -6.59
C ARG A 329 -13.51 24.32 -5.25
N PHE A 330 -12.75 23.43 -4.61
CA PHE A 330 -13.15 22.83 -3.33
C PHE A 330 -13.07 23.82 -2.15
N ARG A 331 -12.35 24.93 -2.31
CA ARG A 331 -12.43 26.08 -1.39
C ARG A 331 -13.60 27.03 -1.65
N GLY A 332 -14.36 26.83 -2.73
CA GLY A 332 -15.44 27.73 -3.15
C GLY A 332 -14.97 28.98 -3.92
N GLU A 333 -13.69 29.08 -4.29
CA GLU A 333 -13.15 30.18 -5.11
C GLU A 333 -13.32 29.89 -6.61
N TYR A 334 -14.58 29.79 -7.04
CA TYR A 334 -14.94 29.30 -8.39
C TYR A 334 -14.35 30.12 -9.54
N GLN A 335 -14.23 31.45 -9.40
CA GLN A 335 -13.67 32.29 -10.47
C GLN A 335 -12.20 31.98 -10.73
N LYS A 336 -11.39 31.82 -9.67
CA LYS A 336 -9.99 31.38 -9.80
C LYS A 336 -9.90 29.97 -10.37
N ALA A 337 -10.79 29.08 -9.94
CA ALA A 337 -10.84 27.73 -10.47
C ALA A 337 -11.06 27.72 -12.00
N ILE A 338 -11.97 28.57 -12.50
CA ILE A 338 -12.21 28.74 -13.94
C ILE A 338 -10.96 29.23 -14.64
N GLU A 339 -10.30 30.27 -14.13
CA GLU A 339 -9.08 30.83 -14.71
C GLU A 339 -8.00 29.75 -14.87
N PHE A 340 -7.74 28.97 -13.82
CA PHE A 340 -6.75 27.90 -13.86
C PHE A 340 -7.13 26.75 -14.79
N HIS A 341 -8.40 26.31 -14.80
CA HIS A 341 -8.82 25.29 -15.77
C HIS A 341 -8.79 25.79 -17.21
N GLN A 342 -9.02 27.07 -17.47
CA GLN A 342 -8.88 27.67 -18.81
C GLN A 342 -7.42 27.74 -19.25
N GLN A 343 -6.49 28.06 -18.34
CA GLN A 343 -5.05 27.99 -18.61
C GLN A 343 -4.64 26.55 -18.94
N SER A 344 -5.04 25.57 -18.11
CA SER A 344 -4.80 24.14 -18.37
C SER A 344 -5.37 23.69 -19.73
N LEU A 345 -6.60 24.09 -20.06
CA LEU A 345 -7.26 23.80 -21.34
C LEU A 345 -6.49 24.37 -22.53
N ALA A 346 -6.00 25.60 -22.42
CA ALA A 346 -5.23 26.23 -23.49
C ALA A 346 -3.94 25.46 -23.78
N ILE A 347 -3.21 25.05 -22.74
CA ILE A 347 -1.97 24.27 -22.88
C ILE A 347 -2.28 22.86 -23.41
N LYS A 348 -3.29 22.18 -22.87
CA LYS A 348 -3.68 20.84 -23.34
C LYS A 348 -4.08 20.81 -24.81
N ARG A 349 -4.66 21.90 -25.34
CA ARG A 349 -4.87 22.06 -26.78
C ARG A 349 -3.57 22.27 -27.56
N GLU A 350 -2.63 23.03 -27.02
CA GLU A 350 -1.32 23.27 -27.67
C GLU A 350 -0.48 22.01 -27.78
N ILE A 351 -0.52 21.13 -26.77
CA ILE A 351 0.25 19.87 -26.73
C ILE A 351 -0.53 18.67 -27.29
N ASP A 352 -1.68 18.91 -27.93
CA ASP A 352 -2.56 17.87 -28.50
C ASP A 352 -3.03 16.80 -27.49
N ASP A 353 -3.15 17.15 -26.19
CA ASP A 353 -3.72 16.29 -25.15
C ASP A 353 -5.26 16.30 -25.22
N ILE A 354 -5.82 15.62 -26.22
CA ILE A 354 -7.26 15.52 -26.45
C ILE A 354 -7.99 14.95 -25.21
N ARG A 355 -7.37 13.99 -24.51
CA ARG A 355 -7.92 13.44 -23.26
C ARG A 355 -8.02 14.51 -22.19
N GLY A 356 -6.95 15.27 -21.99
CA GLY A 356 -6.88 16.40 -21.07
C GLY A 356 -7.89 17.49 -21.39
N VAL A 357 -8.08 17.84 -22.66
CA VAL A 357 -9.09 18.82 -23.10
C VAL A 357 -10.48 18.42 -22.60
N ALA A 358 -10.86 17.16 -22.79
CA ALA A 358 -12.14 16.65 -22.28
C ALA A 358 -12.23 16.73 -20.75
N TYR A 359 -11.15 16.40 -20.02
CA TYR A 359 -11.12 16.53 -18.57
C TYR A 359 -11.30 17.98 -18.10
N CYS A 360 -10.66 18.95 -18.75
CA CYS A 360 -10.83 20.38 -18.45
C CYS A 360 -12.28 20.82 -18.66
N TYR A 361 -12.93 20.41 -19.76
CA TYR A 361 -14.35 20.69 -19.98
C TYR A 361 -15.23 20.09 -18.90
N ASN A 362 -14.99 18.84 -18.49
CA ASN A 362 -15.75 18.24 -17.40
C ASN A 362 -15.59 19.02 -16.08
N ASN A 363 -14.38 19.50 -15.77
CA ASN A 363 -14.13 20.30 -14.57
C ASN A 363 -14.79 21.68 -14.64
N LEU A 364 -14.73 22.36 -15.78
CA LEU A 364 -15.46 23.60 -16.02
C LEU A 364 -16.98 23.41 -15.90
N GLY A 365 -17.52 22.33 -16.46
CA GLY A 365 -18.94 21.97 -16.36
C GLY A 365 -19.37 21.82 -14.90
N ASN A 366 -18.57 21.11 -14.09
CA ASN A 366 -18.80 20.97 -12.67
C ASN A 366 -18.81 22.31 -11.92
N ILE A 367 -17.90 23.24 -12.27
CA ILE A 367 -17.81 24.55 -11.61
C ILE A 367 -19.02 25.42 -12.00
N TYR A 368 -19.38 25.48 -13.28
CA TYR A 368 -20.56 26.22 -13.72
C TYR A 368 -21.85 25.65 -13.12
N ASN A 369 -21.92 24.34 -12.89
CA ASN A 369 -23.05 23.75 -12.15
C ASN A 369 -23.11 24.27 -10.71
N SER A 370 -21.96 24.32 -10.00
CA SER A 370 -21.89 24.90 -8.65
C SER A 370 -22.24 26.39 -8.60
N LEU A 371 -22.00 27.13 -9.68
CA LEU A 371 -22.39 28.54 -9.82
C LEU A 371 -23.87 28.74 -10.19
N GLY A 372 -24.61 27.67 -10.51
CA GLY A 372 -25.99 27.77 -11.01
C GLY A 372 -26.09 28.17 -12.49
N GLU A 373 -24.98 28.25 -13.21
CA GLU A 373 -24.94 28.53 -14.66
C GLU A 373 -25.14 27.24 -15.47
N TYR A 374 -26.29 26.61 -15.27
CA TYR A 374 -26.57 25.25 -15.72
C TYR A 374 -26.45 25.05 -17.24
N GLN A 375 -26.83 26.05 -18.04
CA GLN A 375 -26.72 25.96 -19.51
C GLN A 375 -25.26 25.85 -19.97
N LYS A 376 -24.36 26.65 -19.38
CA LYS A 376 -22.91 26.53 -19.65
C LYS A 376 -22.36 25.20 -19.15
N ALA A 377 -22.84 24.74 -17.99
CA ALA A 377 -22.43 23.43 -17.46
C ALA A 377 -22.80 22.28 -18.42
N ILE A 378 -24.00 22.31 -18.99
CA ILE A 378 -24.45 21.34 -20.01
C ILE A 378 -23.54 21.40 -21.24
N GLU A 379 -23.27 22.59 -21.77
CA GLU A 379 -22.41 22.78 -22.95
C GLU A 379 -21.01 22.16 -22.74
N PHE A 380 -20.39 22.44 -21.60
CA PHE A 380 -19.07 21.88 -21.29
C PHE A 380 -19.10 20.36 -21.08
N HIS A 381 -20.09 19.82 -20.37
CA HIS A 381 -20.20 18.35 -20.24
C HIS A 381 -20.49 17.67 -21.59
N GLN A 382 -21.25 18.30 -22.50
CA GLN A 382 -21.47 17.79 -23.85
C GLN A 382 -20.20 17.83 -24.71
N GLN A 383 -19.40 18.89 -24.61
CA GLN A 383 -18.08 18.96 -25.26
C GLN A 383 -17.13 17.86 -24.75
N SER A 384 -17.09 17.64 -23.43
CA SER A 384 -16.36 16.51 -22.84
C SER A 384 -16.86 15.17 -23.41
N LEU A 385 -18.16 14.93 -23.36
CA LEU A 385 -18.78 13.69 -23.84
C LEU A 385 -18.47 13.40 -25.32
N ALA A 386 -18.55 14.42 -26.18
CA ALA A 386 -18.26 14.29 -27.60
C ALA A 386 -16.82 13.81 -27.83
N ILE A 387 -15.85 14.44 -27.15
CA ILE A 387 -14.44 14.04 -27.25
C ILE A 387 -14.24 12.63 -26.68
N LYS A 388 -14.78 12.33 -25.49
CA LYS A 388 -14.62 11.01 -24.85
C LYS A 388 -15.14 9.86 -25.73
N ARG A 389 -16.24 10.09 -26.46
CA ARG A 389 -16.75 9.16 -27.47
C ARG A 389 -15.81 9.02 -28.67
N GLU A 390 -15.30 10.13 -29.18
CA GLU A 390 -14.37 10.13 -30.34
C GLU A 390 -13.11 9.31 -30.06
N ILE A 391 -12.57 9.40 -28.84
CA ILE A 391 -11.36 8.68 -28.42
C ILE A 391 -11.63 7.31 -27.79
N SER A 392 -12.88 6.84 -27.80
CA SER A 392 -13.32 5.58 -27.17
C SER A 392 -12.96 5.46 -25.68
N ASP A 393 -12.99 6.57 -24.94
CA ASP A 393 -12.83 6.59 -23.48
C ASP A 393 -14.19 6.34 -22.81
N ILE A 394 -14.54 5.06 -22.70
CA ILE A 394 -15.82 4.57 -22.18
C ILE A 394 -16.03 5.03 -20.72
N THR A 395 -14.98 4.97 -19.90
CA THR A 395 -15.04 5.45 -18.51
C THR A 395 -15.30 6.96 -18.45
N GLY A 396 -14.65 7.74 -19.31
CA GLY A 396 -14.87 9.18 -19.44
C GLY A 396 -16.26 9.55 -19.96
N GLU A 397 -16.84 8.74 -20.85
CA GLU A 397 -18.22 8.87 -21.29
C GLU A 397 -19.20 8.70 -20.12
N ALA A 398 -19.03 7.66 -19.30
CA ALA A 398 -19.85 7.45 -18.10
C ALA A 398 -19.80 8.65 -17.15
N TYR A 399 -18.61 9.16 -16.85
CA TYR A 399 -18.45 10.35 -16.00
C TYR A 399 -19.10 11.61 -16.59
N SER A 400 -19.09 11.76 -17.93
CA SER A 400 -19.74 12.90 -18.58
C SER A 400 -21.28 12.81 -18.47
N TYR A 401 -21.86 11.60 -18.56
CA TYR A 401 -23.29 11.40 -18.26
C TYR A 401 -23.63 11.64 -16.80
N LEU A 402 -22.80 11.17 -15.85
CA LEU A 402 -22.97 11.48 -14.44
C LEU A 402 -22.97 13.01 -14.22
N GLY A 403 -22.04 13.71 -14.86
CA GLY A 403 -21.98 15.18 -14.85
C GLY A 403 -23.27 15.82 -15.36
N LEU A 404 -23.75 15.43 -16.55
CA LEU A 404 -25.03 15.90 -17.10
C LEU A 404 -26.21 15.61 -16.16
N GLY A 405 -26.26 14.41 -15.58
CA GLY A 405 -27.26 14.03 -14.59
C GLY A 405 -27.27 14.98 -13.39
N ASN A 406 -26.09 15.32 -12.85
CA ASN A 406 -25.95 16.27 -11.75
C ASN A 406 -26.47 17.68 -12.13
N VAL A 407 -26.22 18.13 -13.36
CA VAL A 407 -26.72 19.43 -13.82
C VAL A 407 -28.25 19.43 -13.94
N TYR A 408 -28.83 18.41 -14.57
CA TYR A 408 -30.29 18.30 -14.69
C TYR A 408 -30.99 18.10 -13.34
N ASP A 409 -30.35 17.42 -12.38
CA ASP A 409 -30.86 17.29 -11.02
C ASP A 409 -30.86 18.65 -10.30
N SER A 410 -29.80 19.44 -10.49
CA SER A 410 -29.69 20.80 -9.93
C SER A 410 -30.70 21.77 -10.56
N LEU A 411 -31.00 21.59 -11.85
CA LEU A 411 -32.06 22.31 -12.58
C LEU A 411 -33.49 21.94 -12.14
N GLY A 412 -33.67 20.87 -11.36
CA GLY A 412 -34.99 20.34 -11.01
C GLY A 412 -35.64 19.47 -12.08
N GLU A 413 -34.93 19.19 -13.18
CA GLU A 413 -35.39 18.29 -14.25
C GLU A 413 -35.08 16.82 -13.91
N TYR A 414 -35.60 16.35 -12.77
CA TYR A 414 -35.26 15.05 -12.18
C TYR A 414 -35.43 13.85 -13.12
N GLN A 415 -36.45 13.86 -13.98
CA GLN A 415 -36.67 12.78 -14.95
C GLN A 415 -35.57 12.71 -16.02
N LYS A 416 -35.00 13.85 -16.43
CA LYS A 416 -33.84 13.85 -17.33
C LYS A 416 -32.58 13.43 -16.59
N ALA A 417 -32.41 13.89 -15.35
CA ALA A 417 -31.30 13.49 -14.49
C ALA A 417 -31.23 11.96 -14.33
N ILE A 418 -32.36 11.31 -14.01
CA ILE A 418 -32.46 9.85 -13.90
C ILE A 418 -32.01 9.15 -15.18
N LYS A 419 -32.45 9.61 -16.37
CA LYS A 419 -32.03 9.01 -17.65
C LYS A 419 -30.52 9.07 -17.84
N PHE A 420 -29.90 10.21 -17.52
CA PHE A 420 -28.45 10.36 -17.64
C PHE A 420 -27.70 9.52 -16.62
N TYR A 421 -28.16 9.46 -15.37
CA TYR A 421 -27.56 8.58 -14.37
C TYR A 421 -27.72 7.10 -14.73
N GLN A 422 -28.87 6.67 -15.24
CA GLN A 422 -29.08 5.30 -15.71
C GLN A 422 -28.11 4.95 -16.83
N LYS A 423 -27.89 5.86 -17.79
CA LYS A 423 -26.89 5.65 -18.84
C LYS A 423 -25.47 5.55 -18.29
N SER A 424 -25.12 6.40 -17.32
CA SER A 424 -23.83 6.31 -16.62
C SER A 424 -23.68 4.98 -15.86
N LEU A 425 -24.73 4.52 -15.20
CA LEU A 425 -24.74 3.29 -14.40
C LEU A 425 -24.57 2.06 -15.28
N GLU A 426 -25.34 1.97 -16.37
CA GLU A 426 -25.25 0.91 -17.38
C GLU A 426 -23.81 0.75 -17.87
N ILE A 427 -23.16 1.86 -18.24
CA ILE A 427 -21.76 1.82 -18.71
C ILE A 427 -20.81 1.35 -17.61
N PHE A 428 -20.92 1.88 -16.38
CA PHE A 428 -20.05 1.44 -15.28
C PHE A 428 -20.19 -0.05 -14.95
N GLN A 429 -21.41 -0.59 -15.05
CA GLN A 429 -21.69 -2.01 -14.85
C GLN A 429 -21.13 -2.87 -15.99
N GLU A 430 -21.26 -2.44 -17.24
CA GLU A 430 -20.70 -3.14 -18.41
C GLU A 430 -19.18 -3.28 -18.34
N ILE A 431 -18.47 -2.24 -17.89
CA ILE A 431 -17.01 -2.26 -17.80
C ILE A 431 -16.48 -2.81 -16.46
N GLY A 432 -17.36 -3.13 -15.50
CA GLY A 432 -16.98 -3.60 -14.16
C GLY A 432 -16.18 -2.57 -13.35
N TYR A 433 -16.39 -1.28 -13.57
CA TYR A 433 -15.59 -0.22 -12.93
C TYR A 433 -16.20 0.24 -11.60
N ILE A 434 -15.63 -0.29 -10.53
CA ILE A 434 -16.22 -0.34 -9.19
C ILE A 434 -16.36 1.06 -8.52
N ILE A 435 -15.60 2.09 -8.92
CA ILE A 435 -15.58 3.38 -8.21
C ILE A 435 -16.69 4.35 -8.68
N GLY A 436 -17.06 4.31 -9.97
CA GLY A 436 -18.04 5.23 -10.55
C GLY A 436 -19.49 4.83 -10.27
N GLU A 437 -19.74 3.54 -10.22
CA GLU A 437 -21.05 2.93 -9.94
C GLU A 437 -21.68 3.40 -8.62
N PRO A 438 -21.02 3.28 -7.44
CA PRO A 438 -21.63 3.65 -6.17
C PRO A 438 -21.98 5.15 -6.08
N LYS A 439 -21.17 6.02 -6.71
CA LYS A 439 -21.47 7.46 -6.79
C LYS A 439 -22.73 7.73 -7.62
N THR A 440 -22.89 7.03 -8.74
CA THR A 440 -24.05 7.16 -9.62
C THR A 440 -25.32 6.68 -8.93
N LEU A 441 -25.25 5.53 -8.24
CA LEU A 441 -26.34 5.00 -7.41
C LEU A 441 -26.73 5.95 -6.28
N PHE A 442 -25.75 6.55 -5.59
CA PHE A 442 -26.03 7.53 -4.55
C PHE A 442 -26.80 8.74 -5.11
N ASN A 443 -26.36 9.28 -6.25
CA ASN A 443 -27.02 10.43 -6.87
C ASN A 443 -28.42 10.07 -7.41
N LEU A 444 -28.61 8.86 -7.96
CA LEU A 444 -29.94 8.33 -8.30
C LEU A 444 -30.85 8.29 -7.07
N GLY A 445 -30.36 7.79 -5.94
CA GLY A 445 -31.10 7.75 -4.70
C GLY A 445 -31.55 9.13 -4.23
N LEU A 446 -30.66 10.12 -4.31
CA LEU A 446 -30.98 11.52 -4.01
C LEU A 446 -32.09 12.06 -4.92
N THR A 447 -32.01 11.79 -6.22
CA THR A 447 -33.03 12.25 -7.18
C THR A 447 -34.37 11.53 -7.00
N TYR A 448 -34.37 10.23 -6.71
CA TYR A 448 -35.59 9.48 -6.38
C TYR A 448 -36.25 10.02 -5.11
N TYR A 449 -35.46 10.35 -4.09
CA TYR A 449 -35.98 10.96 -2.87
C TYR A 449 -36.66 12.31 -3.14
N LYS A 450 -36.07 13.18 -3.97
CA LYS A 450 -36.68 14.45 -4.39
C LYS A 450 -38.00 14.29 -5.15
N LEU A 451 -38.23 13.12 -5.75
CA LEU A 451 -39.47 12.74 -6.44
C LEU A 451 -40.45 11.95 -5.55
N ASP A 452 -40.18 11.82 -4.25
CA ASP A 452 -40.97 11.02 -3.30
C ASP A 452 -41.04 9.52 -3.66
N ARG A 453 -40.05 9.02 -4.43
CA ARG A 453 -39.90 7.61 -4.82
C ARG A 453 -39.09 6.86 -3.77
N ILE A 454 -39.64 6.78 -2.55
CA ILE A 454 -38.92 6.34 -1.35
C ILE A 454 -38.33 4.92 -1.48
N SER A 455 -39.07 3.97 -2.05
CA SER A 455 -38.60 2.59 -2.23
C SER A 455 -37.36 2.51 -3.11
N GLU A 456 -37.35 3.22 -4.23
CA GLU A 456 -36.24 3.23 -5.19
C GLU A 456 -35.04 4.02 -4.67
N ALA A 457 -35.30 5.10 -3.92
CA ALA A 457 -34.26 5.82 -3.20
C ALA A 457 -33.53 4.92 -2.20
N LYS A 458 -34.29 4.15 -1.41
CA LYS A 458 -33.74 3.22 -0.42
C LYS A 458 -32.88 2.14 -1.07
N GLU A 459 -33.37 1.53 -2.15
CA GLU A 459 -32.64 0.50 -2.88
C GLU A 459 -31.32 1.04 -3.44
N ALA A 460 -31.36 2.20 -4.09
CA ALA A 460 -30.16 2.83 -4.66
C ALA A 460 -29.11 3.17 -3.57
N TYR A 461 -29.53 3.67 -2.41
CA TYR A 461 -28.61 3.93 -1.29
C TYR A 461 -28.02 2.65 -0.70
N LEU A 462 -28.78 1.57 -0.60
CA LEU A 462 -28.29 0.29 -0.08
C LEU A 462 -27.20 -0.29 -1.00
N GLN A 463 -27.46 -0.34 -2.31
CA GLN A 463 -26.48 -0.82 -3.29
C GLN A 463 -25.22 0.07 -3.29
N SER A 464 -25.40 1.39 -3.26
CA SER A 464 -24.29 2.35 -3.15
C SER A 464 -23.44 2.10 -1.90
N ARG A 465 -24.09 1.88 -0.74
CA ARG A 465 -23.43 1.61 0.53
C ARG A 465 -22.60 0.33 0.46
N GLU A 466 -23.16 -0.76 -0.06
CA GLU A 466 -22.49 -2.05 -0.17
C GLU A 466 -21.23 -1.96 -1.03
N LEU A 467 -21.31 -1.27 -2.17
CA LEU A 467 -20.17 -1.04 -3.04
C LEU A 467 -19.11 -0.12 -2.39
N PHE A 468 -19.51 0.97 -1.73
CA PHE A 468 -18.55 1.80 -0.99
C PHE A 468 -17.90 1.04 0.18
N GLN A 469 -18.63 0.12 0.81
CA GLN A 469 -18.09 -0.73 1.87
C GLN A 469 -17.09 -1.75 1.31
N ALA A 470 -17.38 -2.36 0.15
CA ALA A 470 -16.44 -3.23 -0.55
C ALA A 470 -15.16 -2.48 -0.97
N LEU A 471 -15.27 -1.19 -1.27
CA LEU A 471 -14.13 -0.32 -1.58
C LEU A 471 -13.37 0.24 -0.35
N GLY A 472 -13.79 -0.09 0.87
CA GLY A 472 -13.18 0.45 2.09
C GLY A 472 -13.40 1.96 2.32
N LEU A 473 -14.33 2.57 1.60
CA LEU A 473 -14.58 4.02 1.61
C LEU A 473 -15.55 4.43 2.73
N ALA A 474 -15.12 4.29 3.99
CA ALA A 474 -15.95 4.46 5.19
C ALA A 474 -16.72 5.81 5.25
N GLY A 475 -16.12 6.91 4.78
CA GLY A 475 -16.79 8.22 4.75
C GLY A 475 -18.00 8.25 3.81
N TYR A 476 -17.98 7.51 2.70
CA TYR A 476 -19.11 7.41 1.79
C TYR A 476 -20.18 6.42 2.30
N VAL A 477 -19.76 5.35 2.98
CA VAL A 477 -20.68 4.46 3.70
C VAL A 477 -21.51 5.24 4.71
N GLN A 478 -20.87 6.11 5.52
CA GLN A 478 -21.57 6.98 6.48
C GLN A 478 -22.55 7.93 5.80
N LYS A 479 -22.21 8.49 4.63
CA LYS A 479 -23.15 9.33 3.85
C LYS A 479 -24.37 8.54 3.39
N CYS A 480 -24.18 7.30 2.94
CA CYS A 480 -25.30 6.43 2.57
C CYS A 480 -26.16 6.09 3.78
N ASP A 481 -25.56 5.75 4.92
CA ASP A 481 -26.29 5.47 6.17
C ASP A 481 -27.10 6.68 6.64
N GLN A 482 -26.55 7.89 6.53
CA GLN A 482 -27.27 9.12 6.84
C GLN A 482 -28.47 9.32 5.90
N ALA A 483 -28.28 9.14 4.59
CA ALA A 483 -29.35 9.26 3.60
C ALA A 483 -30.46 8.22 3.84
N ILE A 484 -30.11 6.97 4.16
CA ILE A 484 -31.07 5.90 4.47
C ILE A 484 -31.88 6.22 5.73
N ARG A 485 -31.28 6.85 6.74
CA ARG A 485 -31.98 7.27 7.97
C ARG A 485 -32.95 8.44 7.75
N GLN A 486 -32.81 9.17 6.65
CA GLN A 486 -33.66 10.32 6.31
C GLN A 486 -34.89 9.93 5.46
N LEU A 487 -34.92 8.71 4.95
CA LEU A 487 -36.09 8.08 4.31
C LEU A 487 -37.09 7.61 5.37
#